data_AF-A0A957SNI2-F1
#
_entry.id   AF-A0A957SNI2-F1
#
_cell.length_a   1.000
_cell.length_b   1.000
_cell.length_c   1.000
_cell.angle_alpha   90.00
_cell.angle_beta   90.00
_cell.angle_gamma   90.00
#
_symmetry.space_group_name_H-M   'P 1'
#
loop_
_entity.id
_entity.type
_entity.pdbx_description
1 polymer ?
#
loop_
_entity_poly.entity_id
_entity_poly.type
_entity_poly.pdbx_seq_one_letter_code
_entity_poly.pdbx_strand_id
1 'polypeptide(L)' 'ALMQPIADIIEEGIANGIFRPLQPQMVITSLIGMMNSFVTHRFLIEQGDITPEVVEHTLDLVLHGIQCGKSENDRDNEL' A
#
# COMPACT_ATOMS: atom_id res chain seq x y z
N ALA A 1 18.44 2.00 7.14
CA ALA A 1 17.98 0.61 6.99
C ALA A 1 17.46 0.40 5.56
N LEU A 2 17.41 -0.83 5.04
CA LEU A 2 17.02 -1.13 3.64
C LEU A 2 15.66 -0.51 3.23
N MET A 3 14.75 -0.34 4.19
CA MET A 3 13.39 0.16 3.97
C MET A 3 13.22 1.67 4.21
N GLN A 4 14.29 2.38 4.56
CA GLN A 4 14.21 3.81 4.88
C GLN A 4 13.58 4.65 3.74
N PRO A 5 13.92 4.44 2.46
CA PRO A 5 13.33 5.23 1.38
C PRO A 5 11.80 5.09 1.28
N ILE A 6 11.25 3.93 1.64
CA ILE A 6 9.80 3.69 1.63
C ILE A 6 9.14 4.45 2.80
N ALA A 7 9.79 4.50 3.96
CA ALA A 7 9.31 5.30 5.09
C ALA A 7 9.22 6.78 4.71
N ASP A 8 10.27 7.30 4.08
CA ASP A 8 10.36 8.71 3.69
C ASP A 8 9.24 9.07 2.68
N ILE A 9 8.95 8.19 1.71
CA ILE A 9 7.84 8.37 0.76
C ILE A 9 6.48 8.38 1.46
N ILE A 10 6.26 7.49 2.43
CA ILE A 10 5.00 7.43 3.17
C ILE A 10 4.83 8.70 4.02
N GLU A 11 5.88 9.15 4.70
CA GLU A 11 5.88 10.37 5.49
C GLU A 11 5.59 11.60 4.63
N GLU A 12 6.23 11.71 3.46
CA GLU A 12 5.97 12.77 2.49
C GLU A 12 4.52 12.73 1.98
N GLY A 13 4.01 11.56 1.63
CA GLY A 13 2.63 11.40 1.18
C GLY A 13 1.60 11.73 2.26
N ILE A 14 1.89 11.44 3.54
CA ILE A 14 1.06 11.85 4.67
C ILE A 14 1.10 13.38 4.84
N ALA A 15 2.29 13.98 4.80
CA ALA A 15 2.46 15.43 4.93
C ALA A 15 1.73 16.21 3.84
N ASN A 16 1.65 15.64 2.63
CA ASN A 16 0.94 16.21 1.49
C ASN A 16 -0.56 15.84 1.44
N GLY A 17 -1.08 15.10 2.43
CA GLY A 17 -2.49 14.67 2.49
C GLY A 17 -2.89 13.65 1.43
N ILE A 18 -1.93 13.01 0.77
CA ILE A 18 -2.13 11.96 -0.24
C ILE A 18 -2.49 10.64 0.45
N PHE A 19 -1.78 10.32 1.53
CA PHE A 19 -2.01 9.12 2.34
C PHE A 19 -2.64 9.43 3.69
N ARG A 20 -3.34 8.45 4.25
CA ARG A 20 -3.89 8.51 5.61
C ARG A 20 -2.74 8.61 6.63
N PRO A 21 -2.94 9.33 7.76
CA PRO A 21 -1.92 9.52 8.79
C PRO A 21 -1.69 8.23 9.60
N LEU A 22 -1.03 7.27 8.97
CA LEU A 22 -0.66 5.99 9.56
C LEU A 22 0.80 6.03 10.01
N GLN A 23 1.16 5.19 10.98
CA GLN A 23 2.56 5.06 11.38
C GLN A 23 3.37 4.40 10.23
N PRO A 24 4.40 5.05 9.68
CA PRO A 24 5.13 4.54 8.49
C PRO A 24 5.70 3.13 8.68
N GLN A 25 6.21 2.84 9.89
CA GLN A 25 6.77 1.53 10.22
C GLN A 25 5.72 0.41 10.20
N MET A 26 4.47 0.70 10.56
CA MET A 26 3.39 -0.28 10.43
C MET A 26 3.09 -0.57 8.96
N VAL A 27 3.01 0.45 8.12
CA VAL A 27 2.78 0.30 6.68
C VAL A 27 3.88 -0.54 6.02
N ILE A 28 5.15 -0.27 6.35
CA ILE A 28 6.30 -1.05 5.87
C ILE A 28 6.22 -2.50 6.33
N THR A 29 5.91 -2.74 7.60
CA THR A 29 5.81 -4.10 8.15
C THR A 29 4.68 -4.87 7.48
N SER A 30 3.53 -4.24 7.25
CA SER A 30 2.41 -4.83 6.51
C SER A 30 2.79 -5.13 5.06
N LEU A 31 3.49 -4.22 4.38
CA LEU A 31 3.98 -4.44 3.01
C LEU A 31 4.91 -5.64 2.92
N ILE A 32 5.86 -5.76 3.86
CA ILE A 32 6.76 -6.92 3.94
C ILE A 32 5.96 -8.20 4.20
N GLY A 33 4.97 -8.17 5.10
CA GLY A 33 4.09 -9.30 5.36
C GLY A 33 3.33 -9.76 4.11
N MET A 34 2.80 -8.82 3.32
CA MET A 34 2.12 -9.12 2.05
C MET A 34 3.09 -9.73 1.04
N MET A 35 4.25 -9.12 0.79
CA MET A 35 5.26 -9.66 -0.12
C MET A 35 5.72 -11.06 0.30
N ASN A 36 5.99 -11.26 1.60
CA ASN A 36 6.38 -12.56 2.13
C ASN A 36 5.26 -13.59 2.01
N SER A 37 4.00 -13.19 2.19
CA SER A 37 2.85 -14.06 1.97
C SER A 37 2.79 -14.52 0.50
N PHE A 38 2.97 -13.61 -0.46
CA PHE A 38 3.02 -13.96 -1.89
C PHE A 38 4.17 -14.90 -2.23
N VAL A 39 5.38 -14.59 -1.76
CA VAL A 39 6.56 -15.44 -1.96
C VAL A 39 6.35 -16.81 -1.32
N THR A 40 5.84 -16.86 -0.09
CA THR A 40 5.61 -18.10 0.66
C THR A 40 4.51 -18.95 0.01
N HIS A 41 3.38 -18.34 -0.36
CA HIS A 41 2.28 -19.01 -1.06
C HIS A 41 2.76 -19.60 -2.39
N ARG A 42 3.60 -18.86 -3.11
CA ARG A 42 4.22 -19.38 -4.33
C ARG A 42 5.17 -20.56 -4.08
N PHE A 43 6.07 -20.44 -3.11
CA PHE A 43 7.04 -21.51 -2.86
C PHE A 43 6.39 -22.78 -2.32
N LEU A 44 5.27 -22.66 -1.58
CA LEU A 44 4.64 -23.78 -0.90
C LEU A 44 3.41 -24.36 -1.61
N ILE A 45 2.64 -23.58 -2.39
CA ILE A 45 1.30 -23.99 -2.85
C ILE A 45 1.21 -24.06 -4.38
N GLU A 46 1.71 -23.07 -5.12
CA GLU A 46 1.59 -23.04 -6.58
C GLU A 46 2.87 -22.55 -7.27
N GLN A 47 3.41 -23.34 -8.21
CA GLN A 47 4.56 -22.95 -9.04
C GLN A 47 4.27 -21.81 -10.04
N GLY A 48 3.24 -20.98 -9.84
CA GLY A 48 2.74 -20.00 -10.83
C GLY A 48 3.47 -18.66 -10.83
N ASP A 49 3.83 -18.11 -12.00
CA ASP A 49 4.61 -16.88 -12.27
C ASP A 49 4.14 -15.59 -11.54
N ILE A 50 5.08 -14.74 -11.10
CA ILE A 50 4.77 -13.43 -10.54
C ILE A 50 4.43 -12.62 -11.78
N THR A 51 3.16 -12.63 -12.12
CA THR A 51 2.68 -11.88 -13.27
C THR A 51 2.56 -10.40 -12.89
N PRO A 52 2.68 -9.49 -13.87
CA PRO A 52 2.41 -8.08 -13.66
C PRO A 52 1.06 -7.82 -12.98
N GLU A 53 0.02 -8.61 -13.28
CA GLU A 53 -1.31 -8.44 -12.67
C GLU A 53 -1.29 -8.67 -11.15
N VAL A 54 -0.54 -9.65 -10.65
CA VAL A 54 -0.43 -9.91 -9.21
C VAL A 54 0.23 -8.73 -8.49
N VAL A 55 1.25 -8.14 -9.11
CA VAL A 55 1.93 -6.95 -8.59
C VAL A 55 0.96 -5.77 -8.56
N GLU A 56 0.21 -5.54 -9.65
CA GLU A 56 -0.81 -4.50 -9.73
C GLU A 56 -1.88 -4.66 -8.64
N HIS A 57 -2.46 -5.85 -8.48
CA HIS A 57 -3.47 -6.10 -7.45
C HIS A 57 -2.94 -5.93 -6.02
N THR A 58 -1.68 -6.30 -5.77
CA THR A 58 -1.04 -6.10 -4.46
C THR A 58 -0.82 -4.61 -4.17
N LEU A 59 -0.35 -3.86 -5.16
CA LEU A 59 -0.21 -2.41 -5.08
C LEU A 59 -1.56 -1.74 -4.85
N ASP A 60 -2.59 -2.15 -5.58
CA ASP A 60 -3.95 -1.64 -5.43
C ASP A 60 -4.48 -1.88 -4.01
N LEU A 61 -4.28 -3.08 -3.45
CA LEU A 61 -4.69 -3.40 -2.09
C LEU A 61 -3.98 -2.52 -1.05
N VAL A 62 -2.66 -2.33 -1.20
CA VAL A 62 -1.86 -1.48 -0.32
C VAL A 62 -2.35 -0.04 -0.40
N LEU A 63 -2.47 0.49 -1.62
CA LEU A 63 -2.78 1.88 -1.87
C LEU A 63 -4.22 2.20 -1.49
N HIS A 64 -5.22 1.39 -1.85
CA HIS A 64 -6.60 1.62 -1.44
C HIS A 64 -6.80 1.44 0.09
N GLY A 65 -5.96 0.66 0.77
CA GLY A 65 -5.95 0.57 2.23
C GLY A 65 -5.41 1.82 2.94
N ILE A 66 -4.51 2.57 2.30
CA ILE A 66 -3.82 3.73 2.88
C ILE A 66 -4.18 5.07 2.24
N GLN A 67 -4.87 5.08 1.10
CA GLN A 67 -5.27 6.30 0.41
C GLN A 67 -6.29 7.06 1.24
N CYS A 68 -6.12 8.38 1.31
CA CYS A 68 -7.09 9.24 1.96
C CYS A 68 -8.33 9.35 1.06
N GLY A 69 -9.45 8.75 1.47
CA GLY A 69 -10.70 8.87 0.73
C GLY A 69 -11.22 10.29 0.81
N LYS A 70 -11.07 11.08 -0.26
CA LYS A 70 -12.15 12.02 -0.59
C LYS A 70 -13.23 11.19 -1.26
N SER A 71 -14.24 10.83 -0.47
CA SER A 71 -15.53 10.47 -1.05
C SER A 71 -15.93 11.60 -1.99
N GLU A 72 -16.32 11.31 -3.23
CA GLU A 72 -16.76 12.31 -4.21
C GLU A 72 -18.00 13.11 -3.75
N ASN A 73 -18.52 12.85 -2.55
CA ASN A 73 -19.70 13.47 -1.96
C ASN A 73 -19.45 14.82 -1.23
N ASP A 74 -18.21 15.30 -1.12
CA ASP A 74 -17.90 16.60 -0.49
C ASP A 74 -17.96 17.80 -1.47
N ARG A 75 -18.39 17.59 -2.72
CA ARG A 75 -18.51 18.68 -3.73
C ARG A 75 -19.89 19.34 -3.81
N ASP A 76 -20.89 18.85 -3.08
CA ASP A 76 -22.29 19.29 -3.24
C ASP A 76 -22.85 20.09 -2.05
N ASN A 77 -22.04 20.51 -1.08
CA ASN A 77 -22.54 21.28 0.09
C ASN A 77 -21.88 22.66 0.29
N GLU A 78 -21.41 23.27 -0.79
CA GLU A 78 -21.10 24.71 -0.85
C GLU A 78 -21.92 25.40 -1.95
N LEU A 79 -23.26 25.33 -1.85
CA LEU A 79 -24.18 26.25 -2.51
C LEU A 79 -25.35 26.60 -1.58
#